data_AF-A0A1A8KU01-F1
#
_entry.id   AF-A0A1A8KU01-F1
#
_cell.length_a   1.000
_cell.length_b   1.000
_cell.length_c   1.000
_cell.angle_alpha   90.00
_cell.angle_beta   90.00
_cell.angle_gamma   90.00
#
_symmetry.space_group_name_H-M   'P 1'
#
loop_
_entity.id
_entity.type
_entity.pdbx_description
1 polymer ?
#
loop_
_entity_poly.entity_id
_entity_poly.type
_entity_poly.pdbx_seq_one_letter_code
_entity_poly.pdbx_strand_id
1 'polypeptide(L)'
;QEPEVSVSELVKSCCETGGKWASVNGRCNSTEPPTGDRRSVCWTAQQQCCFSSLKESQCLAGVKAAQAGSLCEEDASSKCGIDSFKECCSCCSLGLQLHKQG
;
A
#
# COMPACT_ATOMS: atom_id res chain seq x y z
N GLN A 1 36.42 5.39 2.77
CA GLN A 1 35.63 6.22 1.84
C GLN A 1 34.36 5.42 1.55
N GLU A 2 33.23 5.84 2.11
CA GLU A 2 31.94 5.19 1.84
C GLU A 2 31.61 5.40 0.34
N PRO A 3 31.14 4.38 -0.39
CA PRO A 3 30.77 4.56 -1.78
C PRO A 3 29.65 5.61 -1.86
N GLU A 4 29.76 6.58 -2.76
CA GLU A 4 28.67 7.50 -3.06
C GLU A 4 27.55 6.71 -3.74
N VAL A 5 26.62 6.20 -2.94
CA VAL A 5 25.35 5.64 -3.43
C VAL A 5 24.57 6.79 -4.07
N SER A 6 24.12 6.60 -5.31
CA SER A 6 23.31 7.62 -5.98
C SER A 6 22.01 7.86 -5.20
N VAL A 7 21.48 9.10 -5.24
CA VAL A 7 20.21 9.42 -4.58
C VAL A 7 19.08 8.50 -5.05
N SER A 8 19.10 8.08 -6.32
CA SER A 8 18.14 7.13 -6.89
C SER A 8 18.24 5.74 -6.26
N GLU A 9 19.44 5.19 -6.11
CA GLU A 9 19.66 3.89 -5.46
C GLU A 9 19.29 3.94 -3.97
N LEU A 10 19.59 5.06 -3.30
CA LEU A 10 19.19 5.28 -1.92
C LEU A 10 17.65 5.29 -1.79
N VAL A 11 16.94 6.01 -2.66
CA VAL A 11 15.47 6.03 -2.69
C VAL A 11 14.91 4.62 -2.94
N LYS A 12 15.47 3.86 -3.90
CA LYS A 12 15.03 2.48 -4.18
C LYS A 12 15.20 1.58 -2.96
N SER A 13 16.38 1.57 -2.35
CA SER A 13 16.65 0.75 -1.16
C SER A 13 15.73 1.10 0.02
N CYS A 14 15.50 2.40 0.24
CA CYS A 14 14.60 2.86 1.29
C CYS A 14 13.12 2.53 0.96
N CYS A 15 12.70 2.68 -0.29
CA CYS A 15 11.37 2.27 -0.75
C CYS A 15 11.11 0.76 -0.54
N GLU A 16 12.05 -0.09 -0.92
CA GLU A 16 11.95 -1.55 -0.71
C GLU A 16 11.79 -1.92 0.77
N THR A 17 12.48 -1.18 1.66
CA THR A 17 12.35 -1.36 3.10
C THR A 17 10.93 -1.03 3.58
N GLY A 18 10.37 0.08 3.11
CA GLY A 18 8.99 0.49 3.42
C GLY A 18 7.95 -0.52 2.90
N GLY A 19 8.10 -0.97 1.66
CA GLY A 19 7.21 -1.98 1.07
C GLY A 19 7.25 -3.32 1.84
N LYS A 20 8.45 -3.81 2.19
CA LYS A 20 8.59 -5.01 3.03
C LYS A 20 7.92 -4.86 4.40
N TRP A 21 8.03 -3.68 5.01
CA TRP A 21 7.35 -3.41 6.28
C TRP A 21 5.84 -3.55 6.16
N ALA A 22 5.24 -2.98 5.11
CA ALA A 22 3.80 -3.10 4.84
C ALA A 22 3.37 -4.57 4.73
N SER A 23 4.11 -5.37 3.95
CA SER A 23 3.81 -6.80 3.74
C SER A 23 3.84 -7.62 5.02
N VAL A 24 4.77 -7.30 5.94
CA VAL A 24 4.91 -8.04 7.20
C VAL A 24 3.92 -7.57 8.27
N ASN A 25 3.67 -6.27 8.35
CA ASN A 25 2.93 -5.67 9.48
C ASN A 25 1.49 -5.31 9.16
N GLY A 26 1.10 -5.22 7.88
CA GLY A 26 -0.22 -4.75 7.46
C GLY A 26 -0.51 -3.29 7.82
N ARG A 27 0.51 -2.52 8.23
CA ARG A 27 0.39 -1.12 8.63
C ARG A 27 1.68 -0.36 8.40
N CYS A 28 1.55 0.94 8.19
CA CYS A 28 2.68 1.86 8.16
C CYS A 28 2.74 2.61 9.48
N ASN A 29 3.86 2.52 10.19
CA ASN A 29 4.04 3.27 11.42
C ASN A 29 4.36 4.73 11.06
N SER A 30 3.50 5.67 11.45
CA SER A 30 3.79 7.09 11.30
C SER A 30 4.45 7.59 12.59
N THR A 31 5.78 7.60 12.63
CA THR A 31 6.52 8.38 13.65
C THR A 31 6.94 9.73 13.06
N GLU A 32 7.44 10.65 13.88
CA GLU A 32 7.94 11.93 13.38
C GLU A 32 9.13 11.73 12.41
N PRO A 33 9.26 12.58 11.37
CA PRO A 33 10.38 12.48 10.46
C PRO A 33 11.71 12.70 11.20
N PRO A 34 12.75 11.90 10.92
CA PRO A 34 14.07 12.09 11.49
C PRO A 34 14.70 13.41 11.03
N THR A 35 15.52 14.03 11.90
CA THR A 35 16.23 15.28 11.59
C THR A 35 17.45 15.02 10.68
N GLY A 36 17.50 15.72 9.53
CA GLY A 36 18.61 15.71 8.55
C GLY A 36 18.24 15.13 7.17
N ASP A 37 18.82 15.70 6.10
CA ASP A 37 18.35 15.52 4.71
C ASP A 37 18.43 14.08 4.16
N ARG A 38 19.53 13.36 4.39
CA ARG A 38 19.62 11.94 3.92
C ARG A 38 18.64 11.05 4.67
N ARG A 39 18.35 11.35 5.94
CA ARG A 39 17.36 10.62 6.74
C ARG A 39 15.93 11.00 6.33
N SER A 40 15.69 12.25 5.93
CA SER A 40 14.37 12.70 5.46
C SER A 40 13.98 12.09 4.10
N VAL A 41 14.94 11.92 3.17
CA VAL A 41 14.71 11.22 1.88
C VAL A 41 14.29 9.77 2.11
N CYS A 42 15.04 9.03 2.92
CA CYS A 42 14.71 7.63 3.19
C CYS A 42 13.42 7.46 3.97
N TRP A 43 13.18 8.32 4.96
CA TRP A 43 11.92 8.36 5.70
C TRP A 43 10.72 8.51 4.75
N THR A 44 10.80 9.50 3.84
CA THR A 44 9.72 9.76 2.88
C THR A 44 9.52 8.59 1.93
N ALA A 45 10.61 8.03 1.37
CA ALA A 45 10.54 6.88 0.47
C ALA A 45 9.95 5.64 1.15
N GLN A 46 10.36 5.35 2.40
CA GLN A 46 9.82 4.25 3.19
C GLN A 46 8.32 4.42 3.43
N GLN A 47 7.87 5.60 3.86
CA GLN A 47 6.46 5.86 4.12
C GLN A 47 5.61 5.73 2.85
N GLN A 48 6.00 6.39 1.75
CA GLN A 48 5.24 6.35 0.50
C GLN A 48 5.14 4.95 -0.09
N CYS A 49 6.23 4.19 -0.07
CA CYS A 49 6.23 2.83 -0.58
C CYS A 49 5.50 1.87 0.36
N CYS A 50 5.56 2.07 1.67
CA CYS A 50 4.73 1.31 2.61
C CYS A 50 3.23 1.51 2.33
N PHE A 51 2.78 2.76 2.22
CA PHE A 51 1.37 3.06 1.94
C PHE A 51 0.93 2.50 0.58
N SER A 52 1.76 2.65 -0.45
CA SER A 52 1.49 2.11 -1.78
C SER A 52 1.35 0.58 -1.78
N SER A 53 2.29 -0.13 -1.13
CA SER A 53 2.24 -1.59 -1.02
C SER A 53 1.02 -2.07 -0.21
N LEU A 54 0.67 -1.37 0.87
CA LEU A 54 -0.52 -1.69 1.65
C LEU A 54 -1.80 -1.50 0.81
N LYS A 55 -1.89 -0.40 0.08
CA LYS A 55 -2.99 -0.09 -0.83
C LYS A 55 -3.18 -1.18 -1.88
N GLU A 56 -2.11 -1.58 -2.55
CA GLU A 56 -2.12 -2.61 -3.58
C GLU A 56 -2.54 -3.98 -3.00
N SER A 57 -1.98 -4.36 -1.85
CA SER A 57 -2.34 -5.60 -1.17
C SER A 57 -3.83 -5.65 -0.79
N GLN A 58 -4.36 -4.57 -0.23
CA GLN A 58 -5.78 -4.45 0.12
C GLN A 58 -6.67 -4.54 -1.11
N CYS A 59 -6.32 -3.81 -2.18
CA CYS A 59 -7.06 -3.85 -3.45
C CYS A 59 -7.11 -5.26 -4.03
N LEU A 60 -5.98 -5.96 -4.08
CA LEU A 60 -5.91 -7.34 -4.57
C LEU A 60 -6.76 -8.30 -3.71
N ALA A 61 -6.75 -8.12 -2.38
CA ALA A 61 -7.62 -8.88 -1.49
C ALA A 61 -9.11 -8.59 -1.79
N GLY A 62 -9.47 -7.34 -2.06
CA GLY A 62 -10.83 -6.94 -2.43
C GLY A 62 -11.29 -7.58 -3.74
N VAL A 63 -10.45 -7.59 -4.77
CA VAL A 63 -10.74 -8.27 -6.04
C VAL A 63 -10.98 -9.78 -5.83
N LYS A 64 -10.14 -10.44 -5.04
CA LYS A 64 -10.30 -11.87 -4.73
C LYS A 64 -11.59 -12.14 -3.94
N ALA A 65 -11.94 -11.27 -2.99
CA ALA A 65 -13.17 -11.38 -2.22
C ALA A 65 -14.41 -11.27 -3.13
N ALA A 66 -14.43 -10.29 -4.04
CA ALA A 66 -15.50 -10.13 -5.03
C ALA A 66 -15.64 -11.35 -5.96
N GLN A 67 -14.52 -11.88 -6.45
CA GLN A 67 -14.51 -13.10 -7.28
C GLN A 67 -15.04 -14.33 -6.52
N ALA A 68 -14.81 -14.40 -5.21
CA ALA A 68 -15.35 -15.44 -4.34
C ALA A 68 -16.84 -15.21 -3.95
N GLY A 69 -17.45 -14.10 -4.36
CA GLY A 69 -18.83 -13.74 -4.03
C GLY A 69 -19.03 -13.24 -2.60
N SER A 70 -17.96 -12.78 -1.94
CA SER A 70 -18.02 -12.18 -0.60
C SER A 70 -18.62 -10.78 -0.63
N LEU A 71 -19.13 -10.32 0.51
CA LEU A 71 -19.57 -8.93 0.67
C LEU A 71 -18.35 -8.00 0.78
N CYS A 72 -18.41 -6.86 0.09
CA CYS A 72 -17.37 -5.84 0.09
C CYS A 72 -17.53 -4.89 1.29
N GLU A 73 -17.45 -5.45 2.50
CA GLU A 73 -17.55 -4.66 3.73
C GLU A 73 -16.25 -3.92 4.05
N GLU A 74 -16.36 -2.84 4.81
CA GLU A 74 -15.20 -2.05 5.25
C GLU A 74 -14.44 -2.78 6.34
N ASP A 75 -13.11 -2.75 6.25
CA ASP A 75 -12.28 -3.01 7.43
C ASP A 75 -12.20 -1.70 8.24
N ALA A 76 -12.94 -1.63 9.35
CA ALA A 76 -13.10 -0.44 10.19
C ALA A 76 -11.79 0.15 10.77
N SER A 77 -10.65 -0.47 10.49
CA SER A 77 -9.33 -0.12 11.01
C SER A 77 -8.54 0.92 10.18
N SER A 78 -8.96 1.25 8.95
CA SER A 78 -8.15 2.13 8.07
C SER A 78 -8.37 3.62 8.35
N LYS A 79 -7.56 4.21 9.25
CA LYS A 79 -7.58 5.66 9.56
C LYS A 79 -6.79 6.58 8.61
N CYS A 80 -6.37 6.12 7.43
CA CYS A 80 -5.69 6.99 6.47
C CYS A 80 -5.95 6.55 5.02
N GLY A 81 -6.95 7.15 4.38
CA GLY A 81 -7.17 7.07 2.94
C GLY A 81 -7.94 5.83 2.49
N ILE A 82 -9.10 6.07 1.87
CA ILE A 82 -9.91 5.19 1.00
C ILE A 82 -9.57 3.71 1.16
N ASP A 83 -10.46 2.98 1.84
CA ASP A 83 -10.42 1.53 1.95
C ASP A 83 -10.31 0.90 0.54
N SER A 84 -9.07 0.61 0.14
CA SER A 84 -8.77 0.14 -1.21
C SER A 84 -9.25 -1.29 -1.40
N PHE A 85 -9.47 -2.03 -0.31
CA PHE A 85 -10.18 -3.30 -0.34
C PHE A 85 -11.63 -3.07 -0.79
N LYS A 86 -12.38 -2.18 -0.12
CA LYS A 86 -13.77 -1.90 -0.46
C LYS A 86 -13.91 -1.40 -1.89
N GLU A 87 -13.10 -0.43 -2.30
CA GLU A 87 -13.14 0.16 -3.64
C GLU A 87 -12.94 -0.92 -4.71
N CYS A 88 -11.86 -1.69 -4.63
CA CYS A 88 -11.55 -2.71 -5.63
C CYS A 88 -12.53 -3.90 -5.59
N CYS A 89 -12.99 -4.30 -4.41
CA CYS A 89 -14.03 -5.32 -4.26
C CYS A 89 -15.35 -4.89 -4.91
N SER A 90 -15.80 -3.67 -4.64
CA SER A 90 -17.08 -3.14 -5.14
C SER A 90 -17.05 -3.02 -6.66
N CYS A 91 -15.95 -2.47 -7.20
CA CYS A 91 -15.74 -2.36 -8.65
C CYS A 91 -15.70 -3.72 -9.34
N CYS A 92 -14.99 -4.70 -8.77
CA CYS A 92 -14.93 -6.05 -9.34
C CYS A 92 -16.30 -6.74 -9.28
N SER A 93 -17.01 -6.64 -8.15
CA SER A 93 -18.35 -7.21 -7.99
C SER A 93 -19.34 -6.64 -9.01
N LEU A 94 -19.33 -5.31 -9.22
CA LEU A 94 -20.15 -4.66 -10.22
C LEU A 94 -19.81 -5.16 -11.63
N GLY A 95 -18.53 -5.25 -11.98
CA GLY A 95 -18.09 -5.79 -13.27
C GLY A 95 -18.56 -7.22 -13.52
N LEU A 96 -18.50 -8.08 -12.50
CA LEU A 96 -19.00 -9.46 -12.57
C LEU A 96 -20.52 -9.53 -12.73
N GLN A 97 -21.27 -8.64 -12.08
CA GLN A 97 -22.73 -8.57 -12.22
C GLN A 97 -23.13 -8.16 -13.64
N LEU A 98 -22.49 -7.12 -14.18
CA LEU A 98 -22.75 -6.64 -15.54
C LEU A 98 -22.40 -7.71 -16.59
N HIS A 99 -21.29 -8.45 -16.40
CA HIS A 99 -20.90 -9.54 -17.30
C HIS A 99 -21.92 -10.68 -17.36
N LYS A 100 -22.64 -10.98 -16.26
CA LYS A 100 -23.68 -12.01 -16.24
C LYS A 100 -25.00 -11.57 -16.89
N GLN A 101 -25.19 -10.26 -17.11
CA GLN A 101 -26.43 -9.68 -17.64
C GLN A 101 -26.37 -9.40 -19.15
N GLY A 102 -25.19 -9.50 -19.78
CA GLY A 102 -24.99 -9.37 -21.23
C GLY A 102 -24.85 -10.72 -21.90
#